data_AF-A0A2E3XUG7-F1
#
_entry.id   AF-A0A2E3XUG7-F1
#
_cell.length_a   1.000
_cell.length_b   1.000
_cell.length_c   1.000
_cell.angle_alpha   90.00
_cell.angle_beta   90.00
_cell.angle_gamma   90.00
#
_symmetry.space_group_name_H-M   'P 1'
#
loop_
_entity.id
_entity.type
_entity.pdbx_description
1 polymer ?
#
loop_
_entity_poly.entity_id
_entity_poly.type
_entity_poly.pdbx_seq_one_letter_code
_entity_poly.pdbx_strand_id
1 'polypeptide(L)'
;MKNNSILKIVLISIILGGTIFWFLGSDSNLDQANQNQDRHGHQDNHHHDKDEDHKDVDAKKEKMASSKSSNESQNKISAPEKGTIEKKEFIPQNKDEEALLRLNQTVAKVFENKEDPREFISFLEENELAPEQSVSSNEYTGTMIMIRSGKGLPGTRYYHAQYMGDNPDSTFLQHLSYQYRPGPDSLPRSIQAAEATYNVQNKKVYRDGNFITYDIGEEGTHQLSIEKAKYENLKDDPYNAYTPEDDGVVITRIELKIHDDNEGVDEHIDHNH
;
A
#
# COMPACT_ATOMS: atom_id res chain seq x y z
N MET A 1 35.51 -6.77 -39.41
CA MET A 1 36.28 -7.68 -38.53
C MET A 1 36.28 -7.09 -37.13
N LYS A 2 35.82 -7.92 -36.17
CA LYS A 2 35.97 -7.84 -34.70
C LYS A 2 35.14 -6.80 -33.92
N ASN A 3 34.01 -7.33 -33.42
CA ASN A 3 33.42 -7.08 -32.11
C ASN A 3 34.47 -6.97 -30.99
N ASN A 4 34.15 -6.25 -29.92
CA ASN A 4 33.91 -6.91 -28.63
C ASN A 4 33.16 -6.00 -27.64
N SER A 5 32.00 -6.52 -27.25
CA SER A 5 31.21 -6.23 -26.04
C SER A 5 31.97 -6.69 -24.79
N ILE A 6 31.95 -5.87 -23.73
CA ILE A 6 32.23 -6.25 -22.34
C ILE A 6 31.50 -5.19 -21.47
N LEU A 7 30.74 -5.43 -20.41
CA LEU A 7 30.05 -6.57 -19.81
C LEU A 7 29.34 -5.90 -18.61
N LYS A 8 28.01 -5.92 -18.57
CA LYS A 8 27.23 -5.38 -17.44
C LYS A 8 27.39 -6.33 -16.25
N ILE A 9 27.72 -5.80 -15.08
CA ILE A 9 27.52 -6.47 -13.79
C ILE A 9 26.74 -5.49 -12.92
N VAL A 10 25.42 -5.64 -12.91
CA VAL A 10 24.55 -5.07 -11.86
C VAL A 10 24.21 -6.25 -10.96
N LEU A 11 24.74 -6.23 -9.75
CA LEU A 11 24.55 -7.27 -8.76
C LEU A 11 23.44 -6.82 -7.82
N ILE A 12 22.18 -7.10 -8.20
CA ILE A 12 21.02 -6.87 -7.35
C ILE A 12 20.93 -8.03 -6.36
N SER A 13 21.32 -7.77 -5.11
CA SER A 13 21.13 -8.73 -4.03
C SER A 13 19.71 -8.60 -3.50
N ILE A 14 18.88 -9.57 -3.86
CA ILE A 14 17.53 -9.76 -3.34
C ILE A 14 17.66 -10.29 -1.91
N ILE A 15 17.26 -9.49 -0.92
CA ILE A 15 16.90 -9.99 0.41
C ILE A 15 15.39 -9.92 0.52
N LEU A 16 14.75 -10.95 -0.03
CA LEU A 16 13.39 -11.36 0.29
C LEU A 16 13.47 -12.08 1.63
N GLY A 17 13.28 -11.32 2.70
CA GLY A 17 13.20 -11.84 4.06
C GLY A 17 12.37 -10.88 4.87
N GLY A 18 11.15 -11.29 5.20
CA GLY A 18 10.35 -10.63 6.24
C GLY A 18 11.13 -10.65 7.55
N THR A 19 11.86 -9.57 7.81
CA THR A 19 12.47 -9.32 9.10
C THR A 19 11.58 -8.35 9.85
N ILE A 20 10.88 -8.91 10.83
CA ILE A 20 10.39 -8.22 12.02
C ILE A 20 11.54 -7.33 12.52
N PHE A 21 11.47 -6.02 12.23
CA PHE A 21 12.40 -5.05 12.79
C PHE A 21 12.03 -4.89 14.26
N TRP A 22 12.80 -5.57 15.10
CA TRP A 22 12.81 -5.35 16.53
C TRP A 22 13.17 -3.89 16.81
N PHE A 23 12.29 -3.23 17.54
CA PHE A 23 12.48 -1.92 18.15
C PHE A 23 13.69 -2.00 19.12
N LEU A 24 14.85 -1.54 18.68
CA LEU A 24 15.99 -1.26 19.55
C LEU A 24 16.05 0.24 19.76
N GLY A 25 15.80 0.62 21.02
CA GLY A 25 15.79 2.00 21.48
C GLY A 25 17.09 2.72 21.18
N SER A 26 16.93 3.91 20.60
CA SER A 26 17.95 4.95 20.59
C SER A 26 17.60 5.92 21.73
N ASP A 27 18.11 5.62 22.92
CA ASP A 27 18.34 6.64 23.94
C ASP A 27 19.34 7.66 23.38
N SER A 28 18.88 8.90 23.18
CA SER A 28 19.76 10.05 23.24
C SER A 28 19.05 11.21 23.94
N ASN A 29 19.49 11.42 25.18
CA ASN A 29 19.36 12.60 26.04
C ASN A 29 18.49 13.75 25.52
N LEU A 30 17.30 13.87 26.10
CA LEU A 30 16.69 15.17 26.36
C LEU A 30 16.58 15.34 27.88
N ASP A 31 17.25 16.36 28.39
CA ASP A 31 17.37 16.70 29.79
C ASP A 31 16.01 16.95 30.50
N GLN A 32 15.95 16.42 31.72
CA GLN A 32 15.19 16.87 32.90
C GLN A 32 14.00 17.83 32.72
N ALA A 33 12.80 17.36 33.11
CA ALA A 33 12.06 17.88 34.28
C ALA A 33 10.67 17.21 34.43
N ASN A 34 10.56 16.19 35.28
CA ASN A 34 9.61 16.11 36.40
C ASN A 34 9.62 14.69 36.99
N GLN A 35 10.36 14.54 38.08
CA GLN A 35 10.12 13.44 39.01
C GLN A 35 8.84 13.76 39.77
N ASN A 36 7.85 12.88 39.68
CA ASN A 36 7.10 12.53 40.88
C ASN A 36 6.85 11.03 40.89
N GLN A 37 7.34 10.45 41.99
CA GLN A 37 7.18 9.08 42.41
C GLN A 37 5.69 8.75 42.56
N ASP A 38 5.30 7.53 42.20
CA ASP A 38 4.77 6.64 43.22
C ASP A 38 4.89 5.17 42.79
N ARG A 39 5.50 4.40 43.71
CA ARG A 39 5.73 2.96 43.65
C ARG A 39 4.65 2.27 44.48
N HIS A 40 3.90 1.37 43.86
CA HIS A 40 3.30 0.19 44.50
C HIS A 40 3.18 -0.85 43.37
N GLY A 41 3.78 -2.05 43.39
CA GLY A 41 4.10 -2.91 44.52
C GLY A 41 2.95 -3.89 44.74
N HIS A 42 2.84 -4.92 43.89
CA HIS A 42 2.18 -6.18 44.25
C HIS A 42 2.68 -7.34 43.38
N GLN A 43 3.49 -8.21 44.00
CA GLN A 43 3.45 -9.65 43.77
C GLN A 43 2.09 -10.16 44.25
N ASP A 44 1.51 -11.12 43.54
CA ASP A 44 1.23 -12.43 44.12
C ASP A 44 0.80 -13.47 43.06
N ASN A 45 1.27 -14.68 43.31
CA ASN A 45 1.00 -15.93 42.62
C ASN A 45 -0.51 -16.26 42.59
N HIS A 46 -0.95 -17.00 41.57
CA HIS A 46 -1.81 -18.17 41.80
C HIS A 46 -1.75 -19.17 40.63
N HIS A 47 -1.27 -20.36 40.97
CA HIS A 47 -1.54 -21.63 40.29
C HIS A 47 -3.05 -21.86 40.14
N HIS A 48 -3.48 -22.35 38.98
CA HIS A 48 -4.55 -23.33 38.92
C HIS A 48 -4.36 -24.28 37.74
N ASP A 49 -3.90 -25.50 38.04
CA ASP A 49 -4.22 -26.70 37.29
C ASP A 49 -5.73 -26.94 37.32
N LYS A 50 -6.32 -27.26 36.17
CA LYS A 50 -7.40 -28.25 36.03
C LYS A 50 -7.38 -28.86 34.63
N ASP A 51 -6.99 -30.13 34.60
CA ASP A 51 -7.41 -31.14 33.64
C ASP A 51 -8.94 -31.24 33.63
N GLU A 52 -9.60 -31.23 32.47
CA GLU A 52 -10.83 -31.98 32.18
C GLU A 52 -10.96 -32.24 30.67
N ASP A 53 -10.47 -33.42 30.27
CA ASP A 53 -11.21 -34.49 29.59
C ASP A 53 -12.39 -34.12 28.66
N HIS A 54 -12.19 -34.20 27.33
CA HIS A 54 -13.28 -34.24 26.35
C HIS A 54 -13.06 -35.27 25.23
N LYS A 55 -13.48 -36.49 25.56
CA LYS A 55 -14.24 -37.49 24.77
C LYS A 55 -14.28 -37.36 23.24
N ASP A 56 -13.78 -38.45 22.64
CA ASP A 56 -14.09 -38.98 21.31
C ASP A 56 -15.60 -39.00 20.99
N VAL A 57 -15.97 -38.53 19.79
CA VAL A 57 -17.25 -38.87 19.15
C VAL A 57 -17.05 -39.14 17.66
N ASP A 58 -17.16 -40.44 17.36
CA ASP A 58 -17.59 -41.14 16.15
C ASP A 58 -17.68 -40.42 14.79
N ALA A 59 -16.81 -40.89 13.90
CA ALA A 59 -16.85 -40.69 12.46
C ALA A 59 -18.03 -41.45 11.82
N LYS A 60 -19.04 -40.71 11.34
CA LYS A 60 -20.10 -41.25 10.48
C LYS A 60 -19.84 -40.91 9.01
N LYS A 61 -19.47 -41.95 8.28
CA LYS A 61 -19.33 -42.05 6.82
C LYS A 61 -20.68 -41.80 6.14
N GLU A 62 -20.82 -40.74 5.34
CA GLU A 62 -21.88 -40.64 4.32
C GLU A 62 -21.35 -40.15 2.96
N LYS A 63 -21.38 -41.12 2.04
CA LYS A 63 -21.59 -41.07 0.58
C LYS A 63 -21.34 -39.74 -0.17
N MET A 64 -20.28 -39.79 -0.98
CA MET A 64 -20.07 -38.95 -2.15
C MET A 64 -21.20 -39.14 -3.17
N ALA A 65 -21.89 -38.06 -3.51
CA ALA A 65 -22.68 -37.93 -4.73
C ALA A 65 -22.01 -36.88 -5.62
N SER A 66 -21.63 -37.31 -6.82
CA SER A 66 -21.06 -36.51 -7.89
C SER A 66 -22.15 -35.63 -8.51
N SER A 67 -21.93 -34.32 -8.51
CA SER A 67 -22.64 -33.33 -9.36
C SER A 67 -21.62 -32.23 -9.69
N LYS A 68 -20.91 -32.33 -10.81
CA LYS A 68 -21.30 -31.80 -12.14
C LYS A 68 -21.49 -30.28 -12.14
N SER A 69 -20.46 -29.60 -12.65
CA SER A 69 -20.53 -28.38 -13.46
C SER A 69 -21.04 -27.10 -12.79
N SER A 70 -20.11 -26.21 -12.44
CA SER A 70 -20.35 -24.77 -12.53
C SER A 70 -19.15 -24.14 -13.22
N ASN A 71 -19.41 -23.60 -14.41
CA ASN A 71 -18.52 -22.79 -15.23
C ASN A 71 -17.75 -21.78 -14.36
N GLU A 72 -16.44 -22.00 -14.25
CA GLU A 72 -15.49 -20.95 -13.93
C GLU A 72 -15.45 -20.03 -15.14
N SER A 73 -16.31 -19.01 -15.13
CA SER A 73 -16.30 -17.95 -16.13
C SER A 73 -15.04 -17.12 -15.90
N GLN A 74 -13.92 -17.58 -16.47
CA GLN A 74 -12.75 -16.77 -16.72
C GLN A 74 -13.20 -15.64 -17.65
N ASN A 75 -13.58 -14.53 -17.03
CA ASN A 75 -13.98 -13.31 -17.72
C ASN A 75 -12.69 -12.70 -18.31
N LYS A 76 -12.29 -13.22 -19.47
CA LYS A 76 -11.14 -12.77 -20.24
C LYS A 76 -11.46 -11.35 -20.70
N ILE A 77 -10.84 -10.37 -20.04
CA ILE A 77 -11.06 -8.95 -20.31
C ILE A 77 -10.51 -8.65 -21.71
N SER A 78 -11.41 -8.47 -22.67
CA SER A 78 -11.09 -7.93 -23.98
C SER A 78 -10.54 -6.51 -23.80
N ALA A 79 -9.36 -6.23 -24.38
CA ALA A 79 -8.81 -4.89 -24.43
C ALA A 79 -9.83 -3.92 -25.07
N PRO A 80 -10.10 -2.75 -24.48
CA PRO A 80 -11.07 -1.82 -25.01
C PRO A 80 -10.60 -1.25 -26.36
N GLU A 81 -11.52 -1.17 -27.32
CA GLU A 81 -11.33 -0.43 -28.58
C GLU A 81 -10.90 1.01 -28.27
N LYS A 82 -10.02 1.57 -29.11
CA LYS A 82 -9.48 2.94 -29.05
C LYS A 82 -10.57 4.01 -29.27
N GLY A 83 -11.54 4.10 -28.37
CA GLY A 83 -12.39 5.26 -28.19
C GLY A 83 -11.69 6.27 -27.29
N THR A 84 -11.79 7.56 -27.60
CA THR A 84 -11.38 8.64 -26.70
C THR A 84 -12.27 8.57 -25.46
N ILE A 85 -11.76 8.01 -24.36
CA ILE A 85 -12.51 7.93 -23.11
C ILE A 85 -12.45 9.33 -22.48
N GLU A 86 -13.59 10.03 -22.47
CA GLU A 86 -13.69 11.30 -21.75
C GLU A 86 -13.38 11.11 -20.27
N LYS A 87 -12.57 12.01 -19.70
CA LYS A 87 -12.26 12.02 -18.27
C LYS A 87 -13.57 12.22 -17.51
N LYS A 88 -13.98 11.19 -16.77
CA LYS A 88 -15.16 11.29 -15.92
C LYS A 88 -14.92 12.38 -14.88
N GLU A 89 -15.82 13.35 -14.82
CA GLU A 89 -15.79 14.39 -13.80
C GLU A 89 -16.19 13.79 -12.43
N PHE A 90 -15.46 14.14 -11.38
CA PHE A 90 -15.84 13.84 -10.00
C PHE A 90 -16.34 15.11 -9.33
N ILE A 91 -17.64 15.14 -9.02
CA ILE A 91 -18.27 16.24 -8.28
C ILE A 91 -18.41 15.80 -6.81
N PRO A 92 -17.69 16.43 -5.87
CA PRO A 92 -17.82 16.16 -4.45
C PRO A 92 -19.23 16.45 -3.93
N GLN A 93 -19.74 15.61 -3.03
CA GLN A 93 -21.07 15.72 -2.43
C GLN A 93 -21.03 16.21 -0.97
N ASN A 94 -19.85 16.21 -0.35
CA ASN A 94 -19.64 16.60 1.04
C ASN A 94 -18.16 16.96 1.28
N LYS A 95 -17.87 17.49 2.48
CA LYS A 95 -16.51 17.93 2.86
C LYS A 95 -15.46 16.80 2.83
N ASP A 96 -15.85 15.56 3.10
CA ASP A 96 -14.93 14.44 3.06
C ASP A 96 -14.51 14.13 1.62
N GLU A 97 -15.45 14.24 0.67
CA GLU A 97 -15.16 14.06 -0.75
C GLU A 97 -14.39 15.23 -1.36
N GLU A 98 -14.63 16.46 -0.88
CA GLU A 98 -13.80 17.63 -1.24
C GLU A 98 -12.35 17.41 -0.78
N ALA A 99 -12.18 16.95 0.46
CA ALA A 99 -10.88 16.59 1.02
C ALA A 99 -10.22 15.45 0.23
N LEU A 100 -10.96 14.40 -0.11
CA LEU A 100 -10.48 13.27 -0.90
C LEU A 100 -10.03 13.70 -2.30
N LEU A 101 -10.81 14.54 -2.99
CA LEU A 101 -10.45 15.05 -4.31
C LEU A 101 -9.16 15.87 -4.23
N ARG A 102 -9.09 16.80 -3.27
CA ARG A 102 -7.90 17.64 -3.07
C ARG A 102 -6.67 16.81 -2.74
N LEU A 103 -6.80 15.80 -1.87
CA LEU A 103 -5.72 14.86 -1.55
C LEU A 103 -5.24 14.12 -2.80
N ASN A 104 -6.16 13.56 -3.60
CA ASN A 104 -5.80 12.90 -4.85
C ASN A 104 -5.06 13.86 -5.79
N GLN A 105 -5.54 15.08 -5.97
CA GLN A 105 -4.91 16.08 -6.83
C GLN A 105 -3.49 16.41 -6.38
N THR A 106 -3.27 16.60 -5.08
CA THR A 106 -1.91 16.80 -4.53
C THR A 106 -1.04 15.57 -4.78
N VAL A 107 -1.52 14.37 -4.43
CA VAL A 107 -0.75 13.13 -4.60
C VAL A 107 -0.40 12.92 -6.08
N ALA A 108 -1.34 13.15 -6.99
CA ALA A 108 -1.11 13.08 -8.43
C ALA A 108 -0.09 14.13 -8.89
N LYS A 109 -0.14 15.37 -8.38
CA LYS A 109 0.86 16.40 -8.69
C LYS A 109 2.26 15.94 -8.25
N VAL A 110 2.38 15.47 -7.01
CA VAL A 110 3.64 14.96 -6.44
C VAL A 110 4.18 13.81 -7.28
N PHE A 111 3.31 12.88 -7.66
CA PHE A 111 3.66 11.70 -8.45
C PHE A 111 4.00 12.04 -9.93
N GLU A 112 3.10 12.72 -10.65
CA GLU A 112 3.21 12.96 -12.10
C GLU A 112 4.31 13.96 -12.44
N ASN A 113 4.53 14.97 -11.60
CA ASN A 113 5.60 15.96 -11.82
C ASN A 113 6.96 15.48 -11.34
N LYS A 114 7.07 14.25 -10.82
CA LYS A 114 8.28 13.72 -10.17
C LYS A 114 8.79 14.72 -9.12
N GLU A 115 7.85 15.31 -8.40
CA GLU A 115 8.10 16.40 -7.48
C GLU A 115 8.81 15.89 -6.22
N ASP A 116 9.64 16.75 -5.66
CA ASP A 116 10.45 16.47 -4.49
C ASP A 116 9.57 16.08 -3.29
N PRO A 117 10.01 15.14 -2.42
CA PRO A 117 9.30 14.79 -1.17
C PRO A 117 8.83 16.01 -0.35
N ARG A 118 9.54 17.14 -0.42
CA ARG A 118 9.20 18.42 0.21
C ARG A 118 7.85 18.98 -0.20
N GLU A 119 7.37 18.72 -1.41
CA GLU A 119 6.05 19.19 -1.88
C GLU A 119 4.93 18.45 -1.13
N PHE A 120 5.07 17.14 -0.91
CA PHE A 120 4.12 16.39 -0.11
C PHE A 120 4.16 16.84 1.36
N ILE A 121 5.35 17.06 1.92
CA ILE A 121 5.50 17.61 3.29
C ILE A 121 4.82 18.98 3.40
N SER A 122 5.09 19.90 2.47
CA SER A 122 4.51 21.25 2.46
C SER A 122 2.99 21.19 2.45
N PHE A 123 2.40 20.34 1.60
CA PHE A 123 0.95 20.12 1.60
C PHE A 123 0.42 19.66 2.97
N LEU A 124 1.11 18.74 3.64
CA LEU A 124 0.72 18.26 4.96
C LEU A 124 0.84 19.36 6.03
N GLU A 125 1.89 20.18 5.97
CA GLU A 125 2.10 21.30 6.89
C GLU A 125 1.07 22.42 6.69
N GLU A 126 0.80 22.82 5.45
CA GLU A 126 -0.20 23.84 5.08
C GLU A 126 -1.62 23.46 5.53
N ASN A 127 -1.88 22.16 5.68
CA ASN A 127 -3.15 21.64 6.18
C ASN A 127 -3.12 21.27 7.67
N GLU A 128 -2.08 21.68 8.40
CA GLU A 128 -1.90 21.48 9.84
C GLU A 128 -1.90 19.99 10.26
N LEU A 129 -1.47 19.12 9.35
CA LEU A 129 -1.51 17.67 9.52
C LEU A 129 -0.29 17.11 10.27
N ALA A 130 0.63 17.98 10.71
CA ALA A 130 1.78 17.59 11.54
C ALA A 130 2.55 16.38 10.96
N PRO A 131 3.13 16.50 9.75
CA PRO A 131 3.90 15.41 9.18
C PRO A 131 5.15 15.12 10.01
N GLU A 132 5.47 13.84 10.13
CA GLU A 132 6.71 13.32 10.68
C GLU A 132 7.58 12.81 9.54
N GLN A 133 8.85 13.23 9.52
CA GLN A 133 9.83 12.78 8.53
C GLN A 133 10.95 12.01 9.22
N SER A 134 11.29 10.84 8.68
CA SER A 134 12.50 10.11 9.05
C SER A 134 13.37 9.91 7.80
N VAL A 135 14.68 10.09 7.95
CA VAL A 135 15.65 9.88 6.87
C VAL A 135 16.66 8.83 7.33
N SER A 136 16.86 7.80 6.52
CA SER A 136 17.88 6.76 6.72
C SER A 136 18.76 6.68 5.48
N SER A 137 20.08 6.62 5.65
CA SER A 137 21.01 6.58 4.53
C SER A 137 22.20 5.70 4.85
N ASN A 138 22.62 4.85 3.89
CA ASN A 138 23.88 4.12 3.95
C ASN A 138 24.45 3.87 2.55
N GLU A 139 25.74 3.51 2.49
CA GLU A 139 26.49 3.33 1.24
C GLU A 139 26.01 2.16 0.36
N TYR A 140 25.24 1.22 0.91
CA TYR A 140 24.81 0.00 0.22
C TYR A 140 23.38 0.08 -0.30
N THR A 141 22.49 0.78 0.40
CA THR A 141 21.04 0.85 0.07
C THR A 141 20.57 2.23 -0.34
N GLY A 142 21.47 3.21 -0.39
CA GLY A 142 21.13 4.61 -0.67
C GLY A 142 20.39 5.26 0.49
N THR A 143 19.55 6.23 0.14
CA THR A 143 18.75 7.07 1.03
C THR A 143 17.27 6.70 0.93
N MET A 144 16.65 6.47 2.08
CA MET A 144 15.21 6.32 2.25
C MET A 144 14.67 7.49 3.05
N ILE A 145 13.62 8.13 2.53
CA ILE A 145 12.87 9.17 3.22
C ILE A 145 11.47 8.63 3.47
N MET A 146 11.08 8.57 4.73
CA MET A 146 9.74 8.18 5.15
C MET A 146 9.01 9.41 5.68
N ILE A 147 7.80 9.64 5.17
CA ILE A 147 6.89 10.68 5.62
C ILE A 147 5.64 10.01 6.14
N ARG A 148 5.18 10.42 7.33
CA ARG A 148 3.94 9.93 7.94
C ARG A 148 3.13 11.10 8.50
N SER A 149 1.82 10.93 8.57
CA SER A 149 0.97 11.81 9.37
C SER A 149 -0.15 11.00 10.02
N GLY A 150 -0.26 11.15 11.35
CA GLY A 150 -1.37 10.60 12.13
C GLY A 150 -2.64 11.45 12.07
N LYS A 151 -2.54 12.70 11.58
CA LYS A 151 -3.70 13.55 11.31
C LYS A 151 -4.13 13.37 9.86
N GLY A 152 -5.37 13.71 9.56
CA GLY A 152 -5.89 13.64 8.20
C GLY A 152 -6.85 14.78 7.91
N LEU A 153 -7.07 15.01 6.62
CA LEU A 153 -8.19 15.81 6.15
C LEU A 153 -9.52 15.12 6.48
N PRO A 154 -10.66 15.84 6.44
CA PRO A 154 -11.98 15.25 6.63
C PRO A 154 -12.18 13.93 5.87
N GLY A 155 -12.60 12.89 6.59
CA GLY A 155 -12.83 11.55 6.06
C GLY A 155 -11.59 10.76 5.66
N THR A 156 -10.38 11.27 5.91
CA THR A 156 -9.12 10.57 5.56
C THR A 156 -8.19 10.43 6.76
N ARG A 157 -7.23 9.50 6.70
CA ARG A 157 -6.20 9.30 7.73
C ARG A 157 -5.00 8.49 7.22
N TYR A 158 -4.00 8.34 8.11
CA TYR A 158 -2.83 7.48 7.94
C TYR A 158 -2.09 7.70 6.63
N TYR A 159 -1.63 8.94 6.45
CA TYR A 159 -0.83 9.26 5.29
C TYR A 159 0.58 8.71 5.49
N HIS A 160 1.06 8.01 4.47
CA HIS A 160 2.37 7.42 4.47
C HIS A 160 2.97 7.56 3.07
N ALA A 161 4.19 8.08 2.99
CA ALA A 161 4.96 8.08 1.76
C ALA A 161 6.38 7.61 2.05
N GLN A 162 6.96 6.90 1.09
CA GLN A 162 8.31 6.38 1.12
C GLN A 162 8.97 6.71 -0.20
N TYR A 163 10.08 7.41 -0.10
CA TYR A 163 10.94 7.79 -1.21
C TYR A 163 12.29 7.10 -1.06
N MET A 164 12.86 6.68 -2.18
CA MET A 164 14.16 6.00 -2.27
C MET A 164 15.06 6.72 -3.25
N GLY A 165 16.38 6.66 -3.08
CA GLY A 165 17.31 7.28 -4.02
C GLY A 165 18.75 7.17 -3.58
N ASP A 166 19.68 7.69 -4.38
CA ASP A 166 21.10 7.66 -4.02
C ASP A 166 21.41 8.67 -2.90
N ASN A 167 20.72 9.81 -2.91
CA ASN A 167 20.86 10.89 -1.93
C ASN A 167 19.51 11.63 -1.76
N PRO A 168 19.36 12.49 -0.73
CA PRO A 168 18.11 13.20 -0.47
C PRO A 168 17.59 14.07 -1.64
N ASP A 169 18.48 14.58 -2.48
CA ASP A 169 18.15 15.46 -3.62
C ASP A 169 17.80 14.67 -4.89
N SER A 170 17.98 13.35 -4.88
CA SER A 170 17.72 12.47 -6.01
C SER A 170 16.95 11.24 -5.56
N THR A 171 15.69 11.47 -5.19
CA THR A 171 14.77 10.41 -4.76
C THR A 171 13.62 10.22 -5.74
N PHE A 172 13.01 9.04 -5.70
CA PHE A 172 11.79 8.68 -6.41
C PHE A 172 10.77 8.12 -5.43
N LEU A 173 9.49 8.25 -5.75
CA LEU A 173 8.42 7.68 -4.94
C LEU A 173 8.43 6.16 -5.09
N GLN A 174 8.62 5.43 -3.99
CA GLN A 174 8.47 3.98 -3.99
C GLN A 174 7.05 3.58 -3.60
N HIS A 175 6.50 4.24 -2.57
CA HIS A 175 5.18 3.91 -2.01
C HIS A 175 4.52 5.16 -1.45
N LEU A 176 3.23 5.34 -1.71
CA LEU A 176 2.39 6.31 -1.03
C LEU A 176 1.04 5.66 -0.73
N SER A 177 0.55 5.81 0.49
CA SER A 177 -0.78 5.34 0.86
C SER A 177 -1.51 6.30 1.78
N TYR A 178 -2.83 6.28 1.68
CA TYR A 178 -3.74 6.92 2.62
C TYR A 178 -5.03 6.11 2.74
N GLN A 179 -5.83 6.45 3.74
CA GLN A 179 -7.13 5.82 3.95
C GLN A 179 -8.27 6.81 3.83
N TYR A 180 -9.42 6.33 3.38
CA TYR A 180 -10.69 7.02 3.34
C TYR A 180 -11.74 6.26 4.14
N ARG A 181 -12.57 7.00 4.87
CA ARG A 181 -13.50 6.46 5.87
C ARG A 181 -14.41 5.34 5.33
N PRO A 182 -14.83 4.41 6.19
CA PRO A 182 -15.77 3.36 5.81
C PRO A 182 -17.13 3.92 5.40
N GLY A 183 -17.83 3.16 4.55
CA GLY A 183 -19.15 3.52 4.05
C GLY A 183 -19.63 2.62 2.91
N PRO A 184 -20.94 2.63 2.62
CA PRO A 184 -21.51 1.87 1.51
C PRO A 184 -20.93 2.34 0.15
N ASP A 185 -20.74 3.66 0.00
CA ASP A 185 -20.27 4.27 -1.24
C ASP A 185 -18.77 4.63 -1.23
N SER A 186 -18.05 4.39 -0.13
CA SER A 186 -16.65 4.83 0.00
C SER A 186 -15.75 4.30 -1.10
N LEU A 187 -15.86 3.01 -1.45
CA LEU A 187 -15.08 2.40 -2.53
C LEU A 187 -15.41 3.00 -3.90
N PRO A 188 -16.67 2.96 -4.39
CA PRO A 188 -16.99 3.53 -5.71
C PRO A 188 -16.71 5.04 -5.80
N ARG A 189 -16.80 5.80 -4.69
CA ARG A 189 -16.45 7.22 -4.67
C ARG A 189 -14.93 7.44 -4.71
N SER A 190 -14.15 6.63 -3.99
CA SER A 190 -12.69 6.67 -4.05
C SER A 190 -12.16 6.33 -5.45
N ILE A 191 -12.77 5.32 -6.09
CA ILE A 191 -12.48 4.96 -7.48
C ILE A 191 -12.76 6.13 -8.43
N GLN A 192 -13.92 6.77 -8.32
CA GLN A 192 -14.26 7.92 -9.18
C GLN A 192 -13.32 9.10 -8.96
N ALA A 193 -12.97 9.42 -7.71
CA ALA A 193 -12.02 10.49 -7.40
C ALA A 193 -10.64 10.21 -8.02
N ALA A 194 -10.17 8.97 -7.94
CA ALA A 194 -8.93 8.54 -8.58
C ALA A 194 -9.03 8.61 -10.12
N GLU A 195 -10.07 8.06 -10.74
CA GLU A 195 -10.28 8.09 -12.20
C GLU A 195 -10.42 9.53 -12.74
N ALA A 196 -10.93 10.46 -11.94
CA ALA A 196 -11.02 11.88 -12.27
C ALA A 196 -9.69 12.63 -12.09
N THR A 197 -8.74 12.05 -11.37
CA THR A 197 -7.44 12.69 -11.06
C THR A 197 -6.36 12.13 -11.98
N TYR A 198 -6.07 10.83 -11.86
CA TYR A 198 -4.97 10.16 -12.55
C TYR A 198 -5.33 9.80 -14.00
N ASN A 199 -4.33 9.77 -14.87
CA ASN A 199 -4.50 9.28 -16.24
C ASN A 199 -4.52 7.73 -16.29
N VAL A 200 -5.63 7.14 -15.85
CA VAL A 200 -5.86 5.68 -15.76
C VAL A 200 -6.73 5.12 -16.88
N GLN A 201 -7.11 5.96 -17.85
CA GLN A 201 -7.93 5.56 -18.99
C GLN A 201 -7.15 4.54 -19.83
N ASN A 202 -7.76 3.38 -20.09
CA ASN A 202 -7.16 2.24 -20.80
C ASN A 202 -6.01 1.52 -20.07
N LYS A 203 -5.81 1.77 -18.76
CA LYS A 203 -4.73 1.16 -17.96
C LYS A 203 -5.24 0.19 -16.86
N LYS A 204 -6.40 -0.44 -17.07
CA LYS A 204 -6.99 -1.37 -16.08
C LYS A 204 -6.26 -2.71 -16.08
N VAL A 205 -5.81 -3.15 -14.91
CA VAL A 205 -5.09 -4.43 -14.80
C VAL A 205 -5.82 -5.45 -13.91
N TYR A 206 -6.62 -5.07 -12.91
CA TYR A 206 -7.43 -6.05 -12.16
C TYR A 206 -8.61 -5.43 -11.42
N ARG A 207 -9.72 -6.17 -11.28
CA ARG A 207 -10.87 -5.79 -10.45
C ARG A 207 -11.52 -7.03 -9.83
N ASP A 208 -11.61 -7.03 -8.50
CA ASP A 208 -12.56 -7.85 -7.75
C ASP A 208 -13.52 -6.93 -7.00
N GLY A 209 -14.64 -7.43 -6.47
CA GLY A 209 -15.68 -6.56 -5.89
C GLY A 209 -15.20 -5.53 -4.86
N ASN A 210 -14.08 -5.79 -4.17
CA ASN A 210 -13.53 -4.92 -3.13
C ASN A 210 -12.20 -4.25 -3.52
N PHE A 211 -11.68 -4.51 -4.71
CA PHE A 211 -10.33 -4.11 -5.09
C PHE A 211 -10.24 -3.73 -6.56
N ILE A 212 -9.49 -2.67 -6.86
CA ILE A 212 -9.15 -2.31 -8.23
C ILE A 212 -7.71 -1.82 -8.31
N THR A 213 -7.05 -2.17 -9.42
CA THR A 213 -5.72 -1.67 -9.74
C THR A 213 -5.66 -1.05 -11.12
N TYR A 214 -4.84 0.00 -11.22
CA TYR A 214 -4.51 0.68 -12.45
C TYR A 214 -3.00 0.77 -12.59
N ASP A 215 -2.52 0.62 -13.81
CA ASP A 215 -1.15 1.02 -14.12
C ASP A 215 -1.11 2.53 -14.26
N ILE A 216 -0.12 3.17 -13.63
CA ILE A 216 0.10 4.62 -13.67
C ILE A 216 1.58 4.93 -13.87
N GLY A 217 1.88 6.20 -14.15
CA GLY A 217 3.22 6.64 -14.50
C GLY A 217 3.60 6.38 -15.95
N GLU A 218 4.83 6.73 -16.28
CA GLU A 218 5.48 6.42 -17.56
C GLU A 218 5.53 4.90 -17.71
N GLU A 219 5.05 4.39 -18.85
CA GLU A 219 5.06 2.96 -19.21
C GLU A 219 4.47 1.98 -18.16
N GLY A 220 3.68 2.48 -17.21
CA GLY A 220 3.10 1.63 -16.15
C GLY A 220 4.08 1.26 -15.04
N THR A 221 5.14 2.06 -14.84
CA THR A 221 6.14 1.88 -13.77
C THR A 221 5.56 1.79 -12.36
N HIS A 222 4.34 2.31 -12.14
CA HIS A 222 3.67 2.27 -10.85
C HIS A 222 2.28 1.67 -10.97
N GLN A 223 1.75 1.22 -9.84
CA GLN A 223 0.38 0.75 -9.70
C GLN A 223 -0.37 1.64 -8.72
N LEU A 224 -1.58 2.05 -9.10
CA LEU A 224 -2.57 2.66 -8.22
C LEU A 224 -3.58 1.59 -7.80
N SER A 225 -3.59 1.25 -6.52
CA SER A 225 -4.43 0.22 -5.92
C SER A 225 -5.46 0.87 -4.98
N ILE A 226 -6.72 0.49 -5.10
CA ILE A 226 -7.81 0.99 -4.25
C ILE A 226 -8.57 -0.23 -3.71
N GLU A 227 -8.51 -0.42 -2.40
CA GLU A 227 -9.01 -1.62 -1.72
C GLU A 227 -9.99 -1.24 -0.60
N LYS A 228 -11.12 -1.93 -0.50
CA LYS A 228 -12.00 -1.89 0.67
C LYS A 228 -11.57 -2.97 1.66
N ALA A 229 -10.92 -2.56 2.74
CA ALA A 229 -10.38 -3.46 3.75
C ALA A 229 -11.45 -3.88 4.76
N LYS A 230 -11.30 -5.11 5.29
CA LYS A 230 -12.10 -5.62 6.41
C LYS A 230 -11.35 -5.42 7.72
N TYR A 231 -12.06 -5.20 8.81
CA TYR A 231 -11.44 -5.01 10.13
C TYR A 231 -10.50 -6.17 10.51
N GLU A 232 -10.86 -7.40 10.18
CA GLU A 232 -10.08 -8.61 10.45
C GLU A 232 -8.70 -8.60 9.80
N ASN A 233 -8.55 -7.87 8.69
CA ASN A 233 -7.28 -7.71 7.98
C ASN A 233 -6.45 -6.54 8.55
N LEU A 234 -7.07 -5.68 9.37
CA LEU A 234 -6.46 -4.43 9.87
C LEU A 234 -6.05 -4.52 11.33
N LYS A 235 -6.74 -5.34 12.14
CA LYS A 235 -6.55 -5.42 13.60
C LYS A 235 -5.11 -5.75 14.05
N ASP A 236 -4.32 -6.38 13.17
CA ASP A 236 -2.94 -6.79 13.44
C ASP A 236 -1.90 -5.91 12.71
N ASP A 237 -2.31 -4.76 12.14
CA ASP A 237 -1.41 -3.78 11.52
C ASP A 237 -0.48 -3.17 12.60
N PRO A 238 0.85 -3.31 12.47
CA PRO A 238 1.79 -2.85 13.48
C PRO A 238 1.98 -1.32 13.50
N TYR A 239 1.47 -0.60 12.50
CA TYR A 239 1.70 0.83 12.31
C TYR A 239 0.49 1.71 12.64
N ASN A 240 -0.72 1.19 12.44
CA ASN A 240 -1.95 1.95 12.59
C ASN A 240 -2.89 1.28 13.59
N ALA A 241 -3.55 2.08 14.42
CA ALA A 241 -4.54 1.57 15.37
C ALA A 241 -5.92 1.50 14.71
N TYR A 242 -6.53 0.32 14.68
CA TYR A 242 -7.87 0.12 14.13
C TYR A 242 -8.87 -0.33 15.18
N THR A 243 -10.12 0.02 14.96
CA THR A 243 -11.28 -0.42 15.75
C THR A 243 -12.29 -1.14 14.85
N PRO A 244 -13.26 -1.89 15.40
CA PRO A 244 -14.29 -2.55 14.59
C PRO A 244 -15.09 -1.60 13.68
N GLU A 245 -15.19 -0.32 14.02
CA GLU A 245 -15.83 0.72 13.21
C GLU A 245 -15.10 0.99 11.89
N ASP A 246 -13.85 0.54 11.76
CA ASP A 246 -13.03 0.67 10.55
C ASP A 246 -13.33 -0.37 9.47
N ASP A 247 -14.29 -1.27 9.71
CA ASP A 247 -14.72 -2.23 8.70
C ASP A 247 -15.23 -1.51 7.44
N GLY A 248 -14.59 -1.82 6.32
CA GLY A 248 -14.88 -1.20 5.03
C GLY A 248 -14.16 0.12 4.77
N VAL A 249 -13.14 0.48 5.55
CA VAL A 249 -12.23 1.58 5.21
C VAL A 249 -11.61 1.32 3.83
N VAL A 250 -11.42 2.37 3.05
CA VAL A 250 -10.81 2.28 1.72
C VAL A 250 -9.35 2.69 1.81
N ILE A 251 -8.45 1.83 1.35
CA ILE A 251 -7.02 2.10 1.30
C ILE A 251 -6.65 2.37 -0.15
N THR A 252 -6.08 3.54 -0.39
CA THR A 252 -5.50 3.90 -1.69
C THR A 252 -3.99 3.84 -1.58
N ARG A 253 -3.32 3.18 -2.53
CA ARG A 253 -1.87 3.01 -2.59
C ARG A 253 -1.35 3.32 -3.98
N ILE A 254 -0.24 4.05 -4.08
CA ILE A 254 0.61 4.16 -5.26
C ILE A 254 1.90 3.43 -4.93
N GLU A 255 2.27 2.43 -5.72
CA GLU A 255 3.44 1.60 -5.47
C GLU A 255 4.26 1.42 -6.74
N LEU A 256 5.59 1.51 -6.62
CA LEU A 256 6.51 1.18 -7.71
C LEU A 256 6.39 -0.31 -8.04
N LYS A 257 6.21 -0.65 -9.32
CA LYS A 257 6.25 -2.04 -9.76
C LYS A 257 7.69 -2.54 -9.77
N ILE A 258 7.98 -3.55 -8.93
CA ILE A 258 9.33 -4.14 -8.82
C ILE A 258 9.45 -5.45 -9.65
N HIS A 259 8.38 -5.87 -10.32
CA HIS A 259 8.38 -7.05 -11.18
C HIS A 259 8.05 -6.66 -12.63
N ASP A 260 8.99 -6.92 -13.54
CA ASP A 260 8.73 -6.96 -14.97
C ASP A 260 7.77 -8.11 -15.24
N ASP A 261 6.63 -7.82 -15.88
CA ASP A 261 5.76 -8.81 -16.53
C ASP A 261 6.45 -9.42 -17.78
N ASN A 262 7.78 -9.56 -17.78
CA ASN A 262 8.55 -10.34 -18.75
C ASN A 262 8.36 -11.84 -18.49
N GLU A 263 7.12 -12.27 -18.33
CA GLU A 263 6.76 -13.66 -18.61
C GLU A 263 6.61 -13.82 -20.13
N GLY A 264 7.70 -14.22 -20.77
CA GLY A 264 7.65 -15.06 -21.97
C GLY A 264 7.43 -14.36 -23.31
N VAL A 265 8.48 -13.74 -23.84
CA VAL A 265 8.83 -14.01 -25.25
C VAL A 265 9.91 -15.09 -25.21
N ASP A 266 9.47 -16.35 -25.21
CA ASP A 266 10.33 -17.46 -25.60
C ASP A 266 10.72 -17.22 -27.08
N GLU A 267 11.80 -16.48 -27.31
CA GLU A 267 12.54 -16.58 -28.56
C GLU A 267 13.13 -18.00 -28.59
N HIS A 268 12.37 -18.94 -29.14
CA HIS A 268 12.91 -20.19 -29.65
C HIS A 268 13.96 -19.83 -30.71
N ILE A 269 15.22 -19.79 -30.29
CA ILE A 269 16.37 -19.82 -31.18
C ILE A 269 16.38 -21.20 -31.83
N ASP A 270 15.71 -21.32 -32.98
CA ASP A 270 15.87 -22.47 -33.87
C ASP A 270 17.32 -22.46 -34.40
N HIS A 271 18.18 -23.24 -33.74
CA HIS A 271 19.45 -23.66 -34.32
C HIS A 271 19.18 -24.75 -35.36
N ASN A 272 18.90 -24.35 -36.60
CA ASN A 272 19.08 -25.25 -37.74
C ASN A 272 20.56 -25.30 -38.12
N HIS A 273 21.12 -26.49 -37.92
CA HIS A 273 22.37 -26.98 -38.53
C HIS A 273 22.12 -27.43 -39.98
#